data_AF-A0A8T0DM31-F1
#
_entry.id   AF-A0A8T0DM31-F1
#
_cell.length_a   1.000
_cell.length_b   1.000
_cell.length_c   1.000
_cell.angle_alpha   90.00
_cell.angle_beta   90.00
_cell.angle_gamma   90.00
#
_symmetry.space_group_name_H-M   'P 1'
#
loop_
_entity.id
_entity.type
_entity.pdbx_description
1 polymer ?
#
loop_
_entity_poly.entity_id
_entity_poly.type
_entity_poly.pdbx_seq_one_letter_code
_entity_poly.pdbx_strand_id
1 'polypeptide(L)'
;MAAARWPGYGIVSNQHLTVTTQKQVIFEPTFAKMEEVDYASTQKLKDAFARVEKRYPGFSQEFIIGLLQRLGVEKEIDLSETSLRIAGFQEGGINRGSRRPYLAEIEAKAQALKASLSTIPDEITDRRAFIELIKLIASAIKQVLDAVSQVLDTLQHGTQRQALDEQKRSFLHYCRQFSTTLKDYFKDNKQQAVYNSANRLVNQANLTLLVIRQFE
;
A
#
# COMPACT_ATOMS: atom_id res chain seq x y z
N MET A 1 25.93 -0.48 -7.25
CA MET A 1 25.97 -1.96 -7.31
C MET A 1 25.80 -2.49 -5.89
N ALA A 2 24.64 -3.06 -5.58
CA ALA A 2 24.42 -3.90 -4.40
C ALA A 2 23.30 -4.88 -4.76
N ALA A 3 23.67 -6.14 -4.93
CA ALA A 3 22.79 -7.22 -5.35
C ALA A 3 22.05 -7.80 -4.13
N ALA A 4 20.73 -7.71 -4.10
CA ALA A 4 19.91 -8.49 -3.18
C ALA A 4 19.60 -9.84 -3.86
N ARG A 5 20.40 -10.86 -3.50
CA ARG A 5 20.16 -12.27 -3.85
C ARG A 5 18.98 -12.78 -3.03
N TRP A 6 17.90 -13.16 -3.69
CA TRP A 6 16.80 -13.90 -3.07
C TRP A 6 17.19 -15.40 -2.99
N PRO A 7 17.00 -16.08 -1.85
CA PRO A 7 17.24 -17.51 -1.74
C PRO A 7 16.10 -18.30 -2.41
N GLY A 8 16.48 -19.24 -3.28
CA GLY A 8 15.55 -20.10 -4.00
C GLY A 8 14.89 -21.14 -3.09
N TYR A 9 13.57 -21.30 -3.22
CA TYR A 9 12.84 -22.42 -2.64
C TYR A 9 11.83 -22.98 -3.64
N GLY A 10 11.73 -24.31 -3.60
CA GLY A 10 11.14 -25.19 -4.61
C GLY A 10 9.66 -24.98 -4.89
N ILE A 11 9.30 -25.35 -6.12
CA ILE A 11 7.96 -25.34 -6.67
C ILE A 11 7.17 -26.48 -6.02
N VAL A 12 6.15 -26.15 -5.23
CA VAL A 12 5.08 -27.08 -4.88
C VAL A 12 3.89 -26.75 -5.79
N SER A 13 3.58 -27.65 -6.70
CA SER A 13 2.39 -27.61 -7.54
C SER A 13 1.14 -27.57 -6.66
N ASN A 14 0.19 -26.69 -6.95
CA ASN A 14 -1.14 -26.86 -6.39
C ASN A 14 -2.30 -26.49 -7.30
N GLN A 15 -3.32 -27.31 -7.10
CA GLN A 15 -4.58 -27.52 -7.79
C GLN A 15 -5.43 -26.25 -7.97
N HIS A 16 -6.28 -26.31 -9.00
CA HIS A 16 -7.35 -25.36 -9.32
C HIS A 16 -8.16 -24.96 -8.08
N LEU A 17 -7.89 -23.77 -7.58
CA LEU A 17 -8.85 -22.97 -6.84
C LEU A 17 -9.18 -21.79 -7.74
N THR A 18 -10.45 -21.63 -8.11
CA THR A 18 -10.94 -20.39 -8.72
C THR A 18 -10.83 -19.29 -7.67
N VAL A 19 -9.64 -18.72 -7.57
CA VAL A 19 -9.36 -17.49 -6.84
C VAL A 19 -9.97 -16.39 -7.68
N THR A 20 -10.94 -15.65 -7.14
CA THR A 20 -11.34 -14.37 -7.73
C THR A 20 -10.08 -13.50 -7.75
N THR A 21 -9.42 -13.41 -8.90
CA THR A 21 -8.13 -12.75 -9.05
C THR A 21 -8.30 -11.29 -8.67
N GLN A 22 -7.61 -10.84 -7.62
CA GLN A 22 -7.61 -9.43 -7.20
C GLN A 22 -7.16 -8.58 -8.39
N LYS A 23 -8.01 -7.66 -8.84
CA LYS A 23 -7.70 -6.83 -10.01
C LYS A 23 -6.69 -5.77 -9.61
N GLN A 24 -5.52 -5.81 -10.22
CA GLN A 24 -4.59 -4.70 -10.12
C GLN A 24 -5.06 -3.61 -11.09
N VAL A 25 -5.92 -2.72 -10.58
CA VAL A 25 -6.60 -1.66 -11.35
C VAL A 25 -5.63 -0.88 -12.22
N ILE A 26 -4.40 -0.67 -11.74
CA ILE A 26 -3.38 0.08 -12.49
C ILE A 26 -2.87 -0.63 -13.75
N PHE A 27 -2.79 -1.97 -13.74
CA PHE A 27 -2.33 -2.73 -14.90
C PHE A 27 -3.49 -3.23 -15.77
N GLU A 28 -4.73 -3.21 -15.26
CA GLU A 28 -5.89 -3.73 -15.98
C GLU A 28 -6.06 -3.15 -17.40
N PRO A 29 -5.87 -1.84 -17.65
CA PRO A 29 -5.94 -1.30 -19.01
C PRO A 29 -4.89 -1.89 -19.95
N THR A 30 -3.69 -2.18 -19.43
CA THR A 30 -2.60 -2.79 -20.21
C THR A 30 -2.86 -4.28 -20.42
N PHE A 31 -3.29 -4.99 -19.38
CA PHE A 31 -3.63 -6.41 -19.48
C PHE A 31 -4.81 -6.64 -20.42
N ALA A 32 -5.84 -5.79 -20.42
CA ALA A 32 -6.96 -5.90 -21.36
C ALA A 32 -6.48 -5.84 -22.83
N LYS A 33 -5.55 -4.93 -23.15
CA LYS A 33 -4.96 -4.86 -24.50
C LYS A 33 -4.09 -6.08 -24.83
N MET A 34 -3.37 -6.63 -23.85
CA MET A 34 -2.55 -7.83 -24.04
C MET A 34 -3.41 -9.09 -24.21
N GLU A 35 -4.56 -9.16 -23.55
CA GLU A 35 -5.51 -10.28 -23.66
C GLU A 35 -6.07 -10.43 -25.09
N GLU A 36 -6.21 -9.33 -25.84
CA GLU A 36 -6.61 -9.34 -27.26
C GLU A 36 -5.58 -10.05 -28.16
N VAL A 37 -4.31 -10.10 -27.74
CA VAL A 37 -3.20 -10.70 -28.51
C VAL A 37 -2.88 -12.10 -28.01
N ASP A 38 -2.72 -12.28 -26.69
CA ASP A 38 -2.46 -13.57 -26.05
C ASP A 38 -3.14 -13.62 -24.68
N TYR A 39 -4.37 -14.13 -24.68
CA TYR A 39 -5.16 -14.30 -23.46
C TYR A 39 -4.45 -15.22 -22.45
N ALA A 40 -3.91 -16.36 -22.88
CA ALA A 40 -3.40 -17.39 -21.98
C ALA A 40 -2.14 -16.93 -21.24
N SER A 41 -1.20 -16.30 -21.93
CA SER A 41 -0.01 -15.74 -21.29
C SER A 41 -0.35 -14.53 -20.42
N THR A 42 -1.32 -13.71 -20.84
CA THR A 42 -1.74 -12.55 -20.06
C THR A 42 -2.42 -12.97 -18.75
N GLN A 43 -3.26 -14.01 -18.74
CA GLN A 43 -3.82 -14.54 -17.48
C GLN A 43 -2.72 -15.01 -16.51
N LYS A 44 -1.69 -15.73 -17.01
CA LYS A 44 -0.56 -16.16 -16.18
C LYS A 44 0.18 -14.97 -15.56
N LEU A 45 0.33 -13.87 -16.32
CA LEU A 45 0.96 -12.64 -15.86
C LEU A 45 0.10 -11.93 -14.80
N LYS A 46 -1.21 -11.77 -15.04
CA LYS A 46 -2.18 -11.23 -14.07
C LYS A 46 -2.12 -11.97 -12.74
N ASP A 47 -2.15 -13.30 -12.80
CA ASP A 47 -2.07 -14.16 -11.62
C ASP A 47 -0.74 -14.02 -10.88
N ALA A 48 0.38 -13.93 -11.61
CA ALA A 48 1.69 -13.72 -11.01
C ALA A 48 1.75 -12.39 -10.24
N PHE A 49 1.31 -11.30 -10.88
CA PHE A 49 1.28 -9.98 -10.27
C PHE A 49 0.36 -9.94 -9.04
N ALA A 50 -0.86 -10.48 -9.16
CA ALA A 50 -1.81 -10.55 -8.04
C ALA A 50 -1.26 -11.35 -6.86
N ARG A 51 -0.59 -12.49 -7.12
CA ARG A 51 0.05 -13.30 -6.07
C ARG A 51 1.18 -12.54 -5.36
N VAL A 52 2.02 -11.84 -6.12
CA VAL A 52 3.13 -11.06 -5.55
C VAL A 52 2.61 -9.91 -4.70
N GLU A 53 1.63 -9.13 -5.18
CA GLU A 53 1.02 -8.04 -4.41
C GLU A 53 0.34 -8.54 -3.11
N LYS A 54 -0.30 -9.71 -3.19
CA LYS A 54 -0.88 -10.36 -2.01
C LYS A 54 0.19 -10.77 -0.99
N ARG A 55 1.37 -11.21 -1.43
CA ARG A 55 2.46 -11.57 -0.49
C ARG A 55 3.25 -10.35 -0.02
N TYR A 56 3.41 -9.35 -0.88
CA TYR A 56 4.21 -8.14 -0.67
C TYR A 56 3.37 -6.91 -1.04
N PRO A 57 2.51 -6.43 -0.12
CA PRO A 57 1.69 -5.25 -0.37
C PRO A 57 2.57 -4.04 -0.71
N GLY A 58 2.20 -3.28 -1.75
CA GLY A 58 2.99 -2.17 -2.29
C GLY A 58 3.89 -2.54 -3.47
N PHE A 59 4.00 -3.83 -3.84
CA PHE A 59 4.86 -4.27 -4.95
C PHE A 59 4.57 -3.54 -6.26
N SER A 60 3.30 -3.42 -6.65
CA SER A 60 2.90 -2.80 -7.91
C SER A 60 3.31 -1.32 -7.98
N GLN A 61 3.19 -0.61 -6.85
CA GLN A 61 3.62 0.77 -6.72
C GLN A 61 5.14 0.88 -6.93
N GLU A 62 5.93 0.12 -6.17
CA GLU A 62 7.40 0.11 -6.29
C GLU A 62 7.87 -0.34 -7.68
N PHE A 63 7.19 -1.31 -8.29
CA PHE A 63 7.49 -1.78 -9.65
C PHE A 63 7.31 -0.66 -10.69
N ILE A 64 6.20 0.07 -10.64
CA ILE A 64 5.93 1.16 -11.58
C ILE A 64 6.90 2.32 -11.37
N ILE A 65 7.15 2.71 -10.12
CA ILE A 65 8.12 3.78 -9.81
C ILE A 65 9.52 3.38 -10.29
N GLY A 66 9.96 2.15 -10.01
CA GLY A 66 11.25 1.65 -10.49
C GLY A 66 11.35 1.60 -12.01
N LEU A 67 10.25 1.28 -12.71
CA LEU A 67 10.19 1.33 -14.16
C LEU A 67 10.31 2.77 -14.69
N LEU A 68 9.60 3.73 -14.11
CA LEU A 68 9.67 5.14 -14.50
C LEU A 68 11.07 5.73 -14.28
N GLN A 69 11.70 5.42 -13.14
CA GLN A 69 13.09 5.80 -12.86
C GLN A 69 14.04 5.22 -13.91
N ARG A 70 13.85 3.94 -14.27
CA ARG A 70 14.68 3.27 -15.27
C ARG A 70 14.54 3.86 -16.67
N LEU A 71 13.36 4.37 -17.01
CA LEU A 71 13.08 5.07 -18.26
C LEU A 71 13.57 6.53 -18.25
N GLY A 72 14.00 7.06 -17.10
CA GLY A 72 14.60 8.38 -16.99
C GLY A 72 13.61 9.55 -17.03
N VAL A 73 12.32 9.31 -16.77
CA VAL A 73 11.26 10.34 -16.84
C VAL A 73 11.14 11.20 -15.56
N GLU A 74 12.11 11.09 -14.64
CA GLU A 74 12.11 11.79 -13.34
C GLU A 74 12.15 13.33 -13.46
N LYS A 75 12.55 13.84 -14.63
CA LYS A 75 12.57 15.29 -14.93
C LYS A 75 11.22 15.81 -15.41
N GLU A 76 10.35 14.92 -15.86
CA GLU A 76 9.06 15.25 -16.48
C GLU A 76 7.90 14.99 -15.51
N ILE A 77 8.08 14.03 -14.60
CA ILE A 77 7.03 13.57 -13.70
C ILE A 77 7.54 13.60 -12.27
N ASP A 78 6.72 14.16 -11.37
CA ASP A 78 6.93 14.01 -9.94
C ASP A 78 6.64 12.57 -9.51
N LEU A 79 7.70 11.84 -9.20
CA LEU A 79 7.62 10.45 -8.76
C LEU A 79 6.94 10.30 -7.40
N SER A 80 7.05 11.29 -6.51
CA SER A 80 6.44 11.26 -5.19
C SER A 80 4.93 11.48 -5.29
N GLU A 81 4.49 12.42 -6.11
CA GLU A 81 3.08 12.59 -6.45
C GLU A 81 2.52 11.34 -7.13
N THR A 82 3.23 10.83 -8.15
CA THR A 82 2.82 9.64 -8.90
C THR A 82 2.69 8.43 -7.98
N SER A 83 3.66 8.23 -7.09
CA SER A 83 3.65 7.14 -6.12
C SER A 83 2.41 7.19 -5.21
N LEU A 84 2.02 8.39 -4.74
CA LEU A 84 0.79 8.57 -3.96
C LEU A 84 -0.46 8.22 -4.75
N ARG A 85 -0.55 8.69 -6.00
CA ARG A 85 -1.70 8.41 -6.86
C ARG A 85 -1.85 6.91 -7.05
N ILE A 86 -0.76 6.20 -7.35
CA ILE A 86 -0.75 4.74 -7.53
C ILE A 86 -1.23 4.01 -6.27
N ALA A 87 -0.79 4.44 -5.09
CA ALA A 87 -1.15 3.80 -3.82
C ALA A 87 -2.67 3.73 -3.58
N GLY A 88 -3.43 4.72 -4.05
CA GLY A 88 -4.89 4.76 -3.96
C GLY A 88 -5.60 3.74 -4.87
N PHE A 89 -4.99 3.38 -6.00
CA PHE A 89 -5.55 2.42 -6.97
C PHE A 89 -5.26 0.96 -6.65
N GLN A 90 -4.35 0.67 -5.72
CA GLN A 90 -4.07 -0.70 -5.31
C GLN A 90 -5.25 -1.24 -4.49
N GLU A 91 -6.12 -2.10 -5.05
CA GLU A 91 -7.21 -2.68 -4.27
C GLU A 91 -6.68 -3.51 -3.08
N GLY A 92 -7.11 -3.16 -1.87
CA GLY A 92 -7.11 -4.08 -0.73
C GLY A 92 -8.18 -5.12 -0.99
N GLY A 93 -7.82 -6.22 -1.65
CA GLY A 93 -8.83 -7.15 -2.14
C GLY A 93 -9.68 -7.69 -1.00
N ILE A 94 -10.97 -7.32 -1.01
CA ILE A 94 -11.96 -7.81 -0.05
C ILE A 94 -12.16 -9.29 -0.33
N ASN A 95 -11.36 -10.12 0.30
CA ASN A 95 -11.53 -11.56 0.21
C ASN A 95 -12.70 -11.94 1.12
N ARG A 96 -13.93 -11.77 0.63
CA ARG A 96 -15.19 -12.03 1.36
C ARG A 96 -15.33 -13.48 1.83
N GLY A 97 -14.43 -14.37 1.41
CA GLY A 97 -14.30 -15.76 1.88
C GLY A 97 -13.06 -16.04 2.74
N SER A 98 -12.36 -15.02 3.24
CA SER A 98 -11.13 -15.22 4.03
C SER A 98 -11.42 -15.94 5.34
N ARG A 99 -10.63 -16.98 5.63
CA ARG A 99 -10.62 -17.73 6.90
C ARG A 99 -10.28 -16.86 8.13
N ARG A 100 -9.96 -15.57 7.92
CA ARG A 100 -9.42 -14.62 8.91
C ARG A 100 -10.14 -13.26 8.78
N PRO A 101 -11.23 -13.01 9.53
CA PRO A 101 -12.01 -11.76 9.42
C PRO A 101 -11.22 -10.52 9.83
N TYR A 102 -10.33 -10.64 10.82
CA TYR A 102 -9.47 -9.52 11.27
C TYR A 102 -8.54 -8.99 10.17
N LEU A 103 -8.07 -9.87 9.27
CA LEU A 103 -7.17 -9.49 8.19
C LEU A 103 -7.90 -8.68 7.11
N ALA A 104 -9.12 -9.10 6.76
CA ALA A 104 -9.95 -8.38 5.79
C ALA A 104 -10.33 -6.98 6.31
N GLU A 105 -10.61 -6.87 7.61
CA GLU A 105 -10.92 -5.58 8.24
C GLU A 105 -9.72 -4.63 8.18
N ILE A 106 -8.53 -5.06 8.62
CA ILE A 106 -7.35 -4.19 8.58
C ILE A 106 -6.92 -3.83 7.15
N GLU A 107 -7.06 -4.74 6.19
CA GLU A 107 -6.82 -4.46 4.77
C GLU A 107 -7.77 -3.39 4.25
N ALA A 108 -9.05 -3.44 4.60
CA ALA A 108 -10.03 -2.42 4.22
C ALA A 108 -9.72 -1.06 4.87
N LYS A 109 -9.31 -1.04 6.15
CA LYS A 109 -8.92 0.20 6.84
C LYS A 109 -7.64 0.80 6.25
N ALA A 110 -6.63 -0.02 5.98
CA ALA A 110 -5.41 0.40 5.32
C ALA A 110 -5.69 0.92 3.91
N GLN A 111 -6.62 0.31 3.18
CA GLN A 111 -7.04 0.79 1.87
C GLN A 111 -7.71 2.16 1.94
N ALA A 112 -8.61 2.36 2.89
CA ALA A 112 -9.24 3.66 3.10
C ALA A 112 -8.21 4.75 3.41
N LEU A 113 -7.18 4.43 4.20
CA LEU A 113 -6.07 5.36 4.44
C LEU A 113 -5.30 5.69 3.17
N LYS A 114 -4.88 4.67 2.40
CA LYS A 114 -4.15 4.87 1.14
C LYS A 114 -4.95 5.69 0.13
N ALA A 115 -6.25 5.43 0.02
CA ALA A 115 -7.17 6.19 -0.83
C ALA A 115 -7.21 7.67 -0.41
N SER A 116 -7.41 7.98 0.88
CA SER A 116 -7.38 9.36 1.37
C SER A 116 -6.02 10.05 1.18
N LEU A 117 -4.90 9.33 1.33
CA LEU A 117 -3.57 9.90 1.06
C LEU A 117 -3.36 10.17 -0.43
N SER A 118 -3.96 9.37 -1.31
CA SER A 118 -3.81 9.51 -2.77
C SER A 118 -4.51 10.74 -3.36
N THR A 119 -5.47 11.34 -2.64
CA THR A 119 -6.15 12.57 -3.08
C THR A 119 -5.43 13.85 -2.65
N ILE A 120 -4.36 13.75 -1.85
CA ILE A 120 -3.56 14.90 -1.42
C ILE A 120 -3.13 15.78 -2.61
N PRO A 121 -2.57 15.24 -3.71
CA PRO A 121 -2.15 16.07 -4.84
C PRO A 121 -3.26 16.94 -5.45
N ASP A 122 -4.51 16.47 -5.41
CA ASP A 122 -5.64 17.17 -6.00
C ASP A 122 -6.18 18.26 -5.07
N GLU A 123 -6.17 18.02 -3.76
CA GLU A 123 -6.78 18.92 -2.77
C GLU A 123 -5.79 19.88 -2.10
N ILE A 124 -4.48 19.61 -2.15
CA ILE A 124 -3.44 20.36 -1.40
C ILE A 124 -3.39 21.87 -1.75
N THR A 125 -3.86 22.26 -2.93
CA THR A 125 -3.89 23.66 -3.39
C THR A 125 -5.07 24.45 -2.81
N ASP A 126 -6.22 23.81 -2.55
CA ASP A 126 -7.35 24.43 -1.87
C ASP A 126 -7.24 24.18 -0.37
N ARG A 127 -6.89 25.23 0.37
CA ARG A 127 -6.73 25.18 1.82
C ARG A 127 -7.95 24.63 2.55
N ARG A 128 -9.17 24.93 2.11
CA ARG A 128 -10.40 24.48 2.79
C ARG A 128 -10.64 23.00 2.53
N ALA A 129 -10.56 22.58 1.27
CA ALA A 129 -10.66 21.17 0.90
C ALA A 129 -9.56 20.35 1.62
N PHE A 130 -8.33 20.83 1.59
CA PHE A 130 -7.20 20.15 2.21
C PHE A 130 -7.35 19.97 3.72
N ILE A 131 -7.91 20.96 4.44
CA ILE A 131 -8.20 20.81 5.88
C ILE A 131 -9.25 19.72 6.13
N GLU A 132 -10.28 19.60 5.29
CA GLU A 132 -11.25 18.50 5.40
C GLU A 132 -10.59 17.14 5.09
N LEU A 133 -9.73 17.08 4.06
CA LEU A 133 -8.96 15.88 3.76
C LEU A 133 -8.05 15.45 4.92
N ILE A 134 -7.38 16.39 5.59
CA ILE A 134 -6.55 16.08 6.76
C ILE A 134 -7.38 15.42 7.87
N LYS A 135 -8.63 15.86 8.09
CA LYS A 135 -9.53 15.23 9.07
C LYS A 135 -9.89 13.80 8.65
N LEU A 136 -10.16 13.58 7.36
CA LEU A 136 -10.43 12.24 6.81
C LEU A 136 -9.22 11.31 6.98
N ILE A 137 -8.02 11.79 6.66
CA ILE A 137 -6.76 11.05 6.86
C ILE A 137 -6.57 10.72 8.34
N ALA A 138 -6.76 11.69 9.26
CA ALA A 138 -6.63 11.46 10.69
C ALA A 138 -7.61 10.38 11.20
N SER A 139 -8.86 10.41 10.71
CA SER A 139 -9.85 9.37 11.01
C SER A 139 -9.42 8.00 10.49
N ALA A 140 -8.92 7.92 9.25
CA ALA A 140 -8.45 6.67 8.67
C ALA A 140 -7.21 6.10 9.40
N ILE A 141 -6.25 6.95 9.79
CA ILE A 141 -5.10 6.58 10.62
C ILE A 141 -5.56 5.96 11.93
N LYS A 142 -6.52 6.60 12.61
CA LYS A 142 -7.08 6.08 13.86
C LYS A 142 -7.70 4.70 13.66
N GLN A 143 -8.51 4.52 12.61
CA GLN A 143 -9.14 3.23 12.31
C GLN A 143 -8.11 2.12 12.05
N VAL A 144 -7.01 2.41 11.36
CA VAL A 144 -5.91 1.44 11.17
C VAL A 144 -5.25 1.10 12.51
N LEU A 145 -4.94 2.09 13.34
CA LEU A 145 -4.32 1.88 14.66
C LEU A 145 -5.21 1.08 15.61
N ASP A 146 -6.52 1.34 15.59
CA ASP A 146 -7.51 0.62 16.39
C ASP A 146 -7.57 -0.85 15.95
N ALA A 147 -7.63 -1.12 14.64
CA ALA A 147 -7.60 -2.48 14.09
C ALA A 147 -6.29 -3.22 14.42
N VAL A 148 -5.13 -2.56 14.31
CA VAL A 148 -3.83 -3.12 14.73
C VAL A 148 -3.82 -3.47 16.21
N SER A 149 -4.42 -2.62 17.05
CA SER A 149 -4.49 -2.84 18.50
C SER A 149 -5.38 -4.03 18.84
N GLN A 150 -6.52 -4.18 18.15
CA GLN A 150 -7.37 -5.36 18.30
C GLN A 150 -6.62 -6.65 17.93
N VAL A 151 -5.86 -6.65 16.84
CA VAL A 151 -5.02 -7.80 16.47
C VAL A 151 -3.97 -8.07 17.56
N LEU A 152 -3.27 -7.04 18.05
CA LEU A 152 -2.31 -7.18 19.16
C LEU A 152 -2.92 -7.83 20.40
N ASP A 153 -4.15 -7.46 20.76
CA ASP A 153 -4.83 -7.98 21.94
C ASP A 153 -5.20 -9.46 21.81
N THR A 154 -5.39 -9.96 20.58
CA THR A 154 -5.62 -11.39 20.30
C THR A 154 -4.33 -12.23 20.31
N LEU A 155 -3.16 -11.61 20.17
CA LEU A 155 -1.88 -12.31 20.11
C LEU A 155 -1.37 -12.64 21.52
N GLN A 156 -0.99 -13.89 21.73
CA GLN A 156 -0.25 -14.31 22.92
C GLN A 156 1.13 -13.63 22.98
N HIS A 157 1.72 -13.53 24.17
CA HIS A 157 3.06 -12.97 24.34
C HIS A 157 4.08 -13.82 23.56
N GLY A 158 4.73 -13.21 22.57
CA GLY A 158 5.69 -13.88 21.70
C GLY A 158 6.22 -12.95 20.62
N THR A 159 7.04 -13.50 19.73
CA THR A 159 7.75 -12.75 18.67
C THR A 159 6.78 -12.02 17.73
N GLN A 160 5.63 -12.62 17.41
CA GLN A 160 4.61 -11.99 16.56
C GLN A 160 4.01 -10.72 17.19
N ARG A 161 3.72 -10.76 18.50
CA ARG A 161 3.22 -9.60 19.25
C ARG A 161 4.27 -8.50 19.33
N GLN A 162 5.54 -8.85 19.56
CA GLN A 162 6.64 -7.88 19.58
C GLN A 162 6.81 -7.20 18.22
N ALA A 163 6.84 -7.98 17.14
CA ALA A 163 6.95 -7.45 15.77
C ALA A 163 5.79 -6.50 15.42
N LEU A 164 4.55 -6.84 15.80
CA LEU A 164 3.41 -5.96 15.56
C LEU A 164 3.47 -4.68 16.43
N ASP A 165 3.93 -4.77 17.68
CA ASP A 165 4.06 -3.60 18.55
C ASP A 165 5.14 -2.62 18.04
N GLU A 166 6.29 -3.14 17.58
CA GLU A 166 7.33 -2.36 16.93
C GLU A 166 6.82 -1.67 15.66
N GLN A 167 6.03 -2.39 14.87
CA GLN A 167 5.44 -1.88 13.65
C GLN A 167 4.39 -0.79 13.92
N LYS A 168 3.56 -0.96 14.97
CA LYS A 168 2.62 0.04 15.48
C LYS A 168 3.34 1.30 15.97
N ARG A 169 4.44 1.16 16.72
CA ARG A 169 5.26 2.30 17.18
C ARG A 169 5.86 3.08 16.02
N SER A 170 6.38 2.36 15.02
CA SER A 170 6.93 2.95 13.80
C SER A 170 5.85 3.66 12.99
N PHE A 171 4.64 3.09 12.90
CA PHE A 171 3.49 3.77 12.29
C PHE A 171 3.09 5.06 13.01
N LEU A 172 3.02 5.04 14.34
CA LEU A 172 2.79 6.24 15.13
C LEU A 172 3.87 7.31 14.93
N HIS A 173 5.13 6.92 14.80
CA HIS A 173 6.23 7.84 14.51
C HIS A 173 6.00 8.59 13.19
N TYR A 174 5.71 7.87 12.11
CA TYR A 174 5.44 8.49 10.81
C TYR A 174 4.15 9.33 10.79
N CYS A 175 3.13 8.96 11.56
CA CYS A 175 1.92 9.78 11.72
C CYS A 175 2.23 11.14 12.37
N ARG A 176 3.10 11.14 13.39
CA ARG A 176 3.56 12.38 14.03
C ARG A 176 4.43 13.20 13.07
N GLN A 177 5.32 12.54 12.33
CA GLN A 177 6.14 13.21 11.33
C GLN A 177 5.27 13.88 10.26
N PHE A 178 4.27 13.18 9.73
CA PHE A 178 3.31 13.74 8.78
C PHE A 178 2.57 14.96 9.33
N SER A 179 2.12 14.89 10.58
CA SER A 179 1.48 16.03 11.25
C SER A 179 2.41 17.24 11.37
N THR A 180 3.70 17.03 11.67
CA THR A 180 4.71 18.11 11.69
C THR A 180 4.92 18.68 10.29
N THR A 181 5.06 17.82 9.28
CA THR A 181 5.21 18.25 7.88
C THR A 181 4.01 19.07 7.39
N LEU A 182 2.78 18.72 7.80
CA LEU A 182 1.59 19.53 7.51
C LEU A 182 1.67 20.92 8.16
N LYS A 183 2.14 21.01 9.41
CA LYS A 183 2.33 22.32 10.08
C LYS A 183 3.35 23.18 9.36
N ASP A 184 4.45 22.59 8.90
CA ASP A 184 5.48 23.30 8.15
C ASP A 184 5.00 23.67 6.74
N TYR A 185 4.19 22.82 6.11
CA TYR A 185 3.55 23.12 4.83
C TYR A 185 2.69 24.38 4.91
N PHE A 186 1.87 24.55 5.95
CA PHE A 186 1.05 25.76 6.11
C PHE A 186 1.86 27.04 6.33
N LYS A 187 3.18 26.94 6.58
CA LYS A 187 4.09 28.09 6.69
C LYS A 187 4.87 28.33 5.40
N ASP A 188 5.45 27.27 4.84
CA ASP A 188 6.46 27.35 3.78
C ASP A 188 5.92 26.94 2.38
N ASN A 189 4.68 26.43 2.31
CA ASN A 189 4.02 25.93 1.10
C ASN A 189 4.79 24.84 0.32
N LYS A 190 5.62 24.06 1.00
CA LYS A 190 6.44 22.98 0.40
C LYS A 190 5.63 21.71 0.18
N GLN A 191 4.89 21.62 -0.93
CA GLN A 191 4.04 20.47 -1.29
C GLN A 191 4.82 19.14 -1.35
N GLN A 192 6.03 19.16 -1.92
CA GLN A 192 6.91 17.99 -2.02
C GLN A 192 7.16 17.29 -0.68
N ALA A 193 7.30 18.06 0.40
CA ALA A 193 7.52 17.49 1.72
C ALA A 193 6.29 16.69 2.18
N VAL A 194 5.08 17.20 1.90
CA VAL A 194 3.83 16.53 2.21
C VAL A 194 3.70 15.22 1.42
N TYR A 195 4.01 15.25 0.12
CA TYR A 195 3.96 14.04 -0.72
C TYR A 195 4.90 12.96 -0.21
N ASN A 196 6.15 13.32 0.07
CA ASN A 196 7.15 12.40 0.62
C ASN A 196 6.72 11.83 1.98
N SER A 197 6.16 12.65 2.87
CA SER A 197 5.69 12.17 4.16
C SER A 197 4.44 11.29 4.06
N ALA A 198 3.55 11.55 3.11
CA ALA A 198 2.38 10.71 2.86
C ALA A 198 2.78 9.35 2.26
N ASN A 199 3.75 9.31 1.35
CA ASN A 199 4.31 8.05 0.83
C ASN A 199 4.92 7.18 1.94
N ARG A 200 5.59 7.79 2.92
CA ARG A 200 6.08 7.05 4.10
C ARG A 200 4.95 6.40 4.89
N LEU A 201 3.80 7.07 5.03
CA LEU A 201 2.62 6.49 5.68
C LEU A 201 2.02 5.34 4.89
N VAL A 202 1.91 5.47 3.56
CA VAL A 202 1.50 4.37 2.68
C VAL A 202 2.42 3.16 2.86
N ASN A 203 3.73 3.36 2.79
CA ASN A 203 4.71 2.29 2.93
C ASN A 203 4.63 1.63 4.31
N GLN A 204 4.42 2.41 5.35
CA GLN A 204 4.28 1.87 6.69
C GLN A 204 2.95 1.12 6.90
N ALA A 205 1.87 1.52 6.24
CA ALA A 205 0.63 0.75 6.20
C ALA A 205 0.85 -0.60 5.49
N ASN A 206 1.55 -0.59 4.35
CA ASN A 206 1.91 -1.81 3.61
C ASN A 206 2.79 -2.76 4.45
N LEU A 207 3.83 -2.25 5.13
CA LEU A 207 4.66 -3.04 6.03
C LEU A 207 3.86 -3.62 7.20
N THR A 208 2.87 -2.88 7.71
CA THR A 208 1.98 -3.38 8.78
C THR A 208 1.16 -4.57 8.29
N LEU A 209 0.59 -4.48 7.09
CA LEU A 209 -0.12 -5.58 6.46
C LEU A 209 0.80 -6.78 6.21
N LEU A 210 2.05 -6.54 5.77
CA LEU A 210 3.04 -7.59 5.54
C LEU A 210 3.31 -8.38 6.82
N VAL A 211 3.58 -7.70 7.94
CA VAL A 211 3.85 -8.33 9.24
C VAL A 211 2.64 -9.15 9.70
N ILE A 212 1.43 -8.60 9.61
CA ILE A 212 0.21 -9.30 10.03
C ILE A 212 -0.06 -10.53 9.17
N ARG A 213 0.22 -10.47 7.86
CA ARG A 213 0.11 -11.62 6.95
C ARG A 213 1.11 -12.73 7.25
N GLN A 214 2.22 -12.45 7.95
CA GLN A 214 3.22 -13.43 8.38
C GLN A 214 2.84 -14.15 9.68
N PHE A 215 1.75 -13.77 10.34
CA PHE A 215 1.22 -14.51 11.49
C PHE A 215 0.47 -15.74 10.98
N GLU A 216 1.19 -16.66 10.36
CA GLU A 216 0.66 -17.96 9.92
C GLU A 216 0.28 -18.81 11.13
#